data_AF-A0A8T1UEL8-F1
#
_entry.id   AF-A0A8T1UEL8-F1
#
_cell.length_a   1.000
_cell.length_b   1.000
_cell.length_c   1.000
_cell.angle_alpha   90.00
_cell.angle_beta   90.00
_cell.angle_gamma   90.00
#
_symmetry.space_group_name_H-M   'P 1'
#
loop_
_entity.id
_entity.type
_entity.pdbx_description
1 polymer ?
#
loop_
_entity_poly.entity_id
_entity_poly.type
_entity_poly.pdbx_seq_one_letter_code
_entity_poly.pdbx_strand_id
1 'polypeptide(L)'
;MCYYLDNPSWYYAVIVGRRIGIYTDYADAVDQVHDYPNYRMKRFLNNDEAQAYIDYYNEGSESTQEDMGRSSSSSQGVLGASYEGFATFDEAKLYMQNEADITPRESHAVAATPSDTPIQNDPDDDYLGAAVASMSLEDKPAAKTSVEDHLVAFCSGSAILNGLRGGTAAYAVSFPLENCPMYSSEFEGNPTNNRADCLAAQQAIEIADELDPKRSRPLVIYSRYQGLVHAMADHDGKPRWIDTWEKNGWKTAKNPVEHQEIYEAFLKAEKHRTISWCFLDKKKDPARLMELHLQVHNEAEKLARATRSAA
;
A
#
# COMPACT_ATOMS: atom_id res chain seq x y z
N MET A 1 5.55 34.67 -3.23
CA MET A 1 5.67 34.13 -1.86
C MET A 1 5.51 32.63 -1.96
N CYS A 2 6.45 31.85 -1.43
CA CYS A 2 6.29 30.41 -1.32
C CYS A 2 5.54 30.13 -0.02
N TYR A 3 4.31 29.64 -0.11
CA TYR A 3 3.65 29.09 1.06
C TYR A 3 4.34 27.76 1.38
N TYR A 4 4.96 27.69 2.56
CA TYR A 4 5.24 26.41 3.18
C TYR A 4 3.89 25.72 3.35
N LEU A 5 3.68 24.61 2.63
CA LEU A 5 2.67 23.65 3.04
C LEU A 5 3.19 23.05 4.34
N ASP A 6 2.46 23.24 5.43
CA ASP A 6 2.82 22.67 6.73
C ASP A 6 3.09 21.17 6.55
N ASN A 7 4.29 20.74 6.92
CA ASN A 7 4.60 19.31 6.96
C ASN A 7 3.57 18.66 7.90
N PRO A 8 2.84 17.61 7.46
CA PRO A 8 1.79 17.02 8.28
C PRO A 8 2.41 16.54 9.58
N SER A 9 2.03 17.20 10.67
CA SER A 9 2.54 16.93 12.02
C SER A 9 1.97 15.60 12.47
N TRP A 10 2.76 14.53 12.34
CA TRP A 10 2.37 13.21 12.79
C TRP A 10 2.32 13.18 14.32
N TYR A 11 1.25 12.61 14.86
CA TYR A 11 1.10 12.39 16.30
C TYR A 11 1.51 10.96 16.63
N TYR A 12 2.59 10.82 17.41
CA TYR A 12 3.15 9.54 17.83
C TYR A 12 2.62 9.21 19.23
N ALA A 13 1.68 8.28 19.32
CA ALA A 13 1.15 7.80 20.59
C ALA A 13 1.97 6.62 21.10
N VAL A 14 2.64 6.79 22.24
CA VAL A 14 3.36 5.76 22.98
C VAL A 14 2.46 5.24 24.09
N ILE A 15 2.10 3.96 24.02
CA ILE A 15 1.26 3.27 25.02
C ILE A 15 2.06 2.28 25.89
N VAL A 16 3.26 1.87 25.44
CA VAL A 16 4.23 1.14 26.25
C VAL A 16 5.61 1.71 25.93
N GLY A 17 6.24 2.33 26.94
CA GLY A 17 7.50 3.05 26.84
C GLY A 17 7.85 3.71 28.18
N ARG A 18 8.98 4.43 28.24
CA ARG A 18 9.46 5.18 29.42
C ARG A 18 8.44 6.21 29.92
N ARG A 19 7.76 6.89 28.98
CA ARG A 19 6.66 7.83 29.24
C ARG A 19 5.54 7.61 28.24
N ILE A 20 4.39 7.15 28.73
CA ILE A 20 3.15 7.02 27.95
C ILE A 20 2.64 8.43 27.62
N GLY A 21 2.20 8.65 26.38
CA GLY A 21 1.75 9.97 25.92
C GLY A 21 1.75 10.13 24.40
N ILE A 22 1.25 11.28 23.94
CA ILE A 22 1.31 11.69 22.53
C ILE A 22 2.48 12.65 22.35
N TYR A 23 3.30 12.41 21.34
CA TYR A 23 4.43 13.23 20.93
C TYR A 23 4.18 13.78 19.53
N THR A 24 4.52 15.04 19.28
CA THR A 24 4.46 15.66 17.94
C THR A 24 5.80 15.58 17.19
N ASP A 25 6.85 15.16 17.88
CA ASP A 25 8.17 14.92 17.31
C ASP A 25 8.51 13.42 17.36
N TYR A 26 9.21 12.94 16.33
CA TYR A 26 9.57 11.53 16.20
C TYR A 26 10.71 11.13 17.15
N ALA A 27 11.72 11.98 17.34
CA ALA A 27 12.85 11.69 18.22
C ALA A 27 12.38 11.63 19.68
N ASP A 28 11.54 12.58 20.12
CA ASP A 28 10.93 12.55 21.46
C ASP A 28 10.16 11.24 21.71
N ALA A 29 9.44 10.74 20.70
CA ALA A 29 8.68 9.50 20.78
C ALA A 29 9.60 8.26 20.82
N VAL A 30 10.63 8.23 19.96
CA VAL A 30 11.66 7.18 19.92
C VAL A 30 12.42 7.10 21.24
N ASP A 31 12.77 8.23 21.86
CA ASP A 31 13.41 8.28 23.18
C ASP A 31 12.57 7.58 24.27
N GLN A 32 11.24 7.49 24.11
CA GLN A 32 10.41 6.75 25.06
C GLN A 32 10.40 5.25 24.80
N VAL A 33 10.69 4.77 23.59
CA VAL A 33 10.52 3.37 23.20
C VAL A 33 11.81 2.62 22.87
N HIS A 34 12.88 3.33 22.52
CA HIS A 34 14.19 2.75 22.20
C HIS A 34 14.71 1.89 23.36
N ASP A 35 15.03 0.62 23.11
CA ASP A 35 15.40 -0.39 24.10
C ASP A 35 14.39 -0.60 25.26
N TYR A 36 13.15 -0.16 25.12
CA TYR A 36 12.11 -0.42 26.11
C TYR A 36 11.46 -1.79 25.85
N PRO A 37 11.46 -2.74 26.80
CA PRO A 37 10.90 -4.07 26.58
C PRO A 37 9.43 -4.04 26.19
N ASN A 38 9.06 -4.76 25.12
CA ASN A 38 7.70 -4.84 24.60
C ASN A 38 7.06 -3.47 24.29
N TYR A 39 7.86 -2.47 23.88
CA TYR A 39 7.35 -1.15 23.55
C TYR A 39 6.24 -1.20 22.50
N ARG A 40 5.35 -0.21 22.56
CA ARG A 40 4.24 -0.05 21.63
C ARG A 40 4.02 1.43 21.35
N MET A 41 4.18 1.79 20.09
CA MET A 41 3.98 3.12 19.55
C MET A 41 3.26 3.02 18.21
N LYS A 42 2.28 3.90 17.97
CA LYS A 42 1.59 4.05 16.68
C LYS A 42 1.51 5.54 16.32
N ARG A 43 1.60 5.86 15.03
CA ARG A 43 1.49 7.24 14.52
C ARG A 43 0.16 7.50 13.85
N PHE A 44 -0.35 8.71 14.02
CA PHE A 44 -1.65 9.17 13.56
C PHE A 44 -1.53 10.52 12.84
N LEU A 45 -2.50 10.84 11.99
CA LEU A 45 -2.52 12.11 11.25
C LEU A 45 -3.21 13.23 12.04
N ASN A 46 -3.95 12.89 13.11
CA ASN A 46 -4.65 13.83 13.97
C ASN A 46 -4.46 13.47 15.45
N ASN A 47 -4.52 14.48 16.33
CA ASN A 47 -4.39 14.33 17.79
C ASN A 47 -5.51 13.47 18.37
N ASP A 48 -6.76 13.67 17.94
CA ASP A 48 -7.93 12.95 18.47
C ASP A 48 -7.82 11.42 18.30
N GLU A 49 -7.20 10.96 17.20
CA GLU A 49 -6.99 9.53 16.96
C GLU A 49 -5.84 8.97 17.81
N ALA A 50 -4.79 9.77 18.03
CA ALA A 50 -3.70 9.43 18.92
C ALA A 50 -4.15 9.38 20.39
N GLN A 51 -5.05 10.27 20.80
CA GLN A 51 -5.64 10.29 22.14
C GLN A 51 -6.56 9.08 22.35
N ALA A 52 -7.50 8.84 21.44
CA ALA A 52 -8.38 7.67 21.49
C ALA A 52 -7.61 6.33 21.48
N TYR A 53 -6.43 6.28 20.85
CA TYR A 53 -5.54 5.12 20.93
C TYR A 53 -4.94 4.91 22.32
N ILE A 54 -4.57 5.98 23.02
CA ILE A 54 -4.07 5.89 24.41
C ILE A 54 -5.21 5.51 25.36
N ASP A 55 -6.36 6.17 25.23
CA ASP A 55 -7.52 5.93 26.08
C ASP A 55 -7.98 4.47 26.00
N TYR A 56 -8.08 3.91 24.79
CA TYR A 56 -8.39 2.50 24.55
C TYR A 56 -7.45 1.52 25.29
N TYR A 57 -6.15 1.83 25.39
CA TYR A 57 -5.20 0.98 26.12
C TYR A 57 -5.22 1.20 27.62
N ASN A 58 -5.51 2.42 28.08
CA ASN A 58 -5.69 2.71 29.51
C ASN A 58 -6.94 2.03 30.06
N GLU A 59 -8.09 2.13 29.38
CA GLU A 59 -9.35 1.44 29.73
C GLU A 59 -9.19 -0.10 29.76
N GLY A 60 -8.34 -0.65 28.88
CA GLY A 60 -8.01 -2.08 28.91
C GLY A 60 -7.17 -2.51 30.14
N SER A 61 -6.46 -1.58 30.78
CA SER A 61 -5.49 -1.87 31.85
C SER A 61 -6.08 -1.95 33.26
N GLU A 62 -7.22 -1.32 33.52
CA GLU A 62 -7.87 -1.34 34.86
C GLU A 62 -8.44 -2.71 35.26
N SER A 63 -8.44 -3.70 34.36
CA SER A 63 -8.99 -5.04 34.61
C SER A 63 -7.99 -6.09 35.12
N THR A 64 -6.70 -5.76 35.31
CA THR A 64 -5.67 -6.72 35.77
C THR A 64 -4.67 -6.11 36.78
N GLN A 65 -5.16 -5.76 37.98
CA GLN A 65 -4.31 -5.45 39.15
C GLN A 65 -4.66 -6.24 40.44
N GLU A 66 -4.94 -7.53 40.33
CA GLU A 66 -4.79 -8.46 41.46
C GLU A 66 -4.16 -9.80 41.01
N ASP A 67 -2.82 -9.90 41.09
CA ASP A 67 -2.05 -11.04 41.64
C ASP A 67 -0.55 -10.93 41.27
N MET A 68 0.25 -10.30 42.13
CA MET A 68 1.73 -10.40 42.05
C MET A 68 2.22 -11.69 42.72
N GLY A 69 1.96 -12.82 42.04
CA GLY A 69 2.16 -14.19 42.54
C GLY A 69 3.35 -14.96 41.97
N ARG A 70 4.54 -14.34 41.87
CA ARG A 70 5.89 -15.00 41.87
C ARG A 70 6.02 -16.39 41.18
N SER A 71 6.61 -16.43 39.97
CA SER A 71 7.64 -17.44 39.63
C SER A 71 8.47 -17.09 38.40
N SER A 72 9.77 -17.37 38.49
CA SER A 72 10.79 -17.11 37.48
C SER A 72 11.11 -18.35 36.64
N SER A 73 11.35 -18.17 35.34
CA SER A 73 12.32 -19.00 34.63
C SER A 73 13.02 -18.19 33.53
N SER A 74 14.36 -18.25 33.55
CA SER A 74 15.25 -17.54 32.64
C SER A 74 15.64 -18.41 31.45
N SER A 75 15.82 -17.79 30.28
CA SER A 75 16.84 -18.24 29.32
C SER A 75 17.55 -17.02 28.73
N GLN A 76 18.88 -17.13 28.59
CA GLN A 76 19.77 -16.00 28.29
C GLN A 76 19.74 -15.62 26.80
N GLY A 77 19.88 -14.33 26.52
CA GLY A 77 19.74 -13.79 25.16
C GLY A 77 21.04 -13.77 24.34
N VAL A 78 20.95 -13.12 23.18
CA VAL A 78 22.10 -12.65 22.41
C VAL A 78 22.06 -11.12 22.44
N LEU A 79 23.09 -10.51 23.02
CA LEU A 79 23.29 -9.06 23.08
C LEU A 79 23.99 -8.57 21.81
N GLY A 80 23.61 -7.38 21.31
CA GLY A 80 24.46 -6.62 20.37
C GLY A 80 23.95 -6.36 18.94
N ALA A 81 22.64 -6.40 18.69
CA ALA A 81 22.09 -5.88 17.43
C ALA A 81 21.72 -4.40 17.56
N SER A 82 22.62 -3.50 17.14
CA SER A 82 22.29 -2.09 16.91
C SER A 82 21.48 -1.96 15.62
N TYR A 83 20.45 -1.12 15.62
CA TYR A 83 19.61 -0.84 14.46
C TYR A 83 19.47 0.67 14.28
N GLU A 84 20.03 1.21 13.19
CA GLU A 84 19.76 2.58 12.77
C GLU A 84 18.47 2.63 11.94
N GLY A 85 17.56 3.52 12.32
CA GLY A 85 16.27 3.70 11.67
C GLY A 85 16.30 4.86 10.67
N PHE A 86 16.32 4.54 9.38
CA PHE A 86 16.26 5.54 8.30
C PHE A 86 14.80 5.90 7.98
N ALA A 87 14.55 7.18 7.66
CA ALA A 87 13.20 7.69 7.40
C ALA A 87 12.65 7.27 6.03
N THR A 88 13.53 6.87 5.09
CA THR A 88 13.13 6.35 3.77
C THR A 88 13.95 5.15 3.32
N PHE A 89 13.39 4.38 2.37
CA PHE A 89 14.08 3.23 1.76
C PHE A 89 15.33 3.64 0.96
N ASP A 90 15.31 4.80 0.30
CA ASP A 90 16.45 5.33 -0.46
C ASP A 90 17.60 5.77 0.47
N GLU A 91 17.27 6.28 1.65
CA GLU A 91 18.24 6.66 2.70
C GLU A 91 18.89 5.43 3.34
N ALA A 92 18.12 4.39 3.66
CA ALA A 92 18.65 3.08 4.08
C ALA A 92 19.57 2.47 3.01
N LYS A 93 19.27 2.67 1.72
CA LYS A 93 20.08 2.18 0.60
C LYS A 93 21.39 2.95 0.43
N LEU A 94 21.40 4.26 0.69
CA LEU A 94 22.60 5.10 0.70
C LEU A 94 23.56 4.71 1.83
N TYR A 95 23.03 4.42 3.03
CA TYR A 95 23.83 3.93 4.16
C TYR A 95 24.56 2.62 3.84
N MET A 96 23.87 1.66 3.19
CA MET A 96 24.45 0.39 2.77
C MET A 96 25.56 0.50 1.69
N GLN A 97 25.74 1.66 1.06
CA GLN A 97 26.71 1.84 -0.02
C GLN A 97 28.05 2.45 0.42
N ASN A 98 28.18 2.90 1.67
CA ASN A 98 29.33 3.69 2.13
C ASN A 98 30.24 2.98 3.16
N GLU A 99 29.82 1.85 3.73
CA GLU A 99 30.59 1.06 4.71
C GLU A 99 31.31 -0.12 4.03
N ALA A 100 32.42 0.17 3.37
CA ALA A 100 33.25 -0.81 2.67
C ALA A 100 34.65 -0.95 3.33
N ASP A 101 34.73 -1.17 4.65
CA ASP A 101 36.02 -1.46 5.30
C ASP A 101 35.94 -2.19 6.68
N ILE A 102 35.33 -3.39 6.74
CA ILE A 102 35.62 -4.35 7.83
C ILE A 102 35.77 -5.79 7.27
N THR A 103 37.01 -6.27 7.24
CA THR A 103 37.39 -7.70 7.14
C THR A 103 38.67 -7.92 7.99
N PRO A 104 39.21 -9.14 8.24
CA PRO A 104 38.72 -10.47 7.85
C PRO A 104 38.76 -11.56 8.96
N ARG A 105 38.12 -12.71 8.72
CA ARG A 105 38.78 -14.03 8.91
C ARG A 105 38.20 -15.11 7.99
N GLU A 106 39.06 -16.05 7.61
CA GLU A 106 38.97 -16.90 6.42
C GLU A 106 38.26 -18.25 6.63
N SER A 107 37.71 -18.79 5.53
CA SER A 107 37.90 -20.19 5.16
C SER A 107 37.80 -20.40 3.64
N HIS A 108 38.82 -21.04 3.04
CA HIS A 108 38.90 -21.45 1.62
C HIS A 108 37.70 -22.35 1.20
N ALA A 109 37.35 -22.63 -0.06
CA ALA A 109 37.94 -22.41 -1.39
C ALA A 109 36.79 -22.31 -2.44
N VAL A 110 36.93 -22.16 -3.78
CA VAL A 110 38.07 -22.28 -4.74
C VAL A 110 37.96 -21.19 -5.84
N ALA A 111 38.71 -21.30 -6.95
CA ALA A 111 38.72 -20.34 -8.07
C ALA A 111 38.22 -20.95 -9.41
N ALA A 112 37.69 -20.09 -10.30
CA ALA A 112 37.83 -20.20 -11.76
C ALA A 112 37.38 -18.90 -12.49
N THR A 113 38.33 -18.07 -12.86
CA THR A 113 38.32 -17.12 -14.00
C THR A 113 39.50 -17.52 -14.92
N PRO A 114 39.79 -16.92 -16.11
CA PRO A 114 39.27 -15.66 -16.68
C PRO A 114 38.99 -15.66 -18.19
N SER A 115 38.47 -14.55 -18.71
CA SER A 115 39.03 -13.83 -19.88
C SER A 115 38.37 -12.46 -20.10
N ASP A 116 39.10 -11.43 -19.71
CA ASP A 116 39.45 -10.23 -20.48
C ASP A 116 39.21 -10.29 -22.02
N THR A 117 39.00 -9.23 -22.82
CA THR A 117 38.96 -7.74 -22.68
C THR A 117 38.24 -7.11 -23.93
N PRO A 118 38.51 -5.90 -24.50
CA PRO A 118 37.55 -4.78 -24.43
C PRO A 118 37.26 -4.08 -25.81
N ILE A 119 36.80 -2.79 -25.79
CA ILE A 119 36.84 -1.77 -26.88
C ILE A 119 35.71 -1.92 -27.95
N GLN A 120 35.07 -0.89 -28.56
CA GLN A 120 35.28 0.56 -28.74
C GLN A 120 33.94 1.37 -28.82
N ASN A 121 34.01 2.71 -28.78
CA ASN A 121 32.89 3.64 -29.08
C ASN A 121 32.99 4.26 -30.52
N ASP A 122 31.89 4.92 -30.93
CA ASP A 122 31.80 6.03 -31.92
C ASP A 122 31.99 5.71 -33.43
N PRO A 123 31.58 6.60 -34.37
CA PRO A 123 30.24 7.19 -34.54
C PRO A 123 29.78 7.25 -36.03
N ASP A 124 28.67 7.96 -36.30
CA ASP A 124 28.25 8.63 -37.55
C ASP A 124 28.28 7.90 -38.92
N ASP A 125 27.11 7.85 -39.59
CA ASP A 125 27.03 8.19 -41.02
C ASP A 125 25.63 8.74 -41.39
N ASP A 126 25.60 9.69 -42.35
CA ASP A 126 24.47 10.57 -42.66
C ASP A 126 24.40 10.78 -44.18
N TYR A 127 23.35 10.26 -44.86
CA TYR A 127 23.10 10.72 -46.24
C TYR A 127 21.65 10.66 -46.76
N LEU A 128 21.25 11.82 -47.25
CA LEU A 128 20.06 12.20 -48.02
C LEU A 128 19.72 11.30 -49.22
N GLY A 129 18.45 11.33 -49.64
CA GLY A 129 18.07 10.92 -51.00
C GLY A 129 16.56 10.93 -51.30
N ALA A 130 15.98 12.10 -51.56
CA ALA A 130 14.55 12.22 -51.88
C ALA A 130 14.19 11.73 -53.30
N ALA A 131 12.99 11.16 -53.46
CA ALA A 131 12.31 11.03 -54.74
C ALA A 131 10.81 11.32 -54.58
N VAL A 132 10.36 12.43 -55.17
CA VAL A 132 8.94 12.80 -55.26
C VAL A 132 8.36 12.26 -56.57
N ALA A 133 7.22 11.56 -56.49
CA ALA A 133 6.36 11.28 -57.63
C ALA A 133 4.90 11.21 -57.17
N SER A 134 4.10 12.17 -57.63
CA SER A 134 2.68 12.30 -57.32
C SER A 134 1.84 11.18 -57.93
N MET A 135 0.78 10.73 -57.26
CA MET A 135 -0.46 10.35 -57.97
C MET A 135 -1.72 10.24 -57.09
N SER A 136 -2.75 10.95 -57.55
CA SER A 136 -4.20 10.75 -57.39
C SER A 136 -4.89 10.81 -56.02
N LEU A 137 -6.08 11.41 -56.06
CA LEU A 137 -7.12 11.38 -55.03
C LEU A 137 -7.93 10.07 -55.13
N GLU A 138 -8.72 9.80 -54.08
CA GLU A 138 -9.75 8.75 -53.95
C GLU A 138 -9.23 7.30 -53.74
N ASP A 139 -8.95 6.93 -52.48
CA ASP A 139 -9.88 6.07 -51.72
C ASP A 139 -9.59 6.12 -50.20
N LYS A 140 -10.53 5.67 -49.37
CA LYS A 140 -10.42 5.65 -47.89
C LYS A 140 -9.60 4.44 -47.42
N PRO A 141 -8.90 4.56 -46.28
CA PRO A 141 -9.41 3.78 -45.14
C PRO A 141 -9.66 4.65 -43.92
N ALA A 142 -10.81 4.44 -43.27
CA ALA A 142 -11.02 4.98 -41.93
C ALA A 142 -10.04 4.29 -40.96
N ALA A 143 -9.22 5.07 -40.26
CA ALA A 143 -8.37 4.57 -39.21
C ALA A 143 -9.23 3.94 -38.10
N LYS A 144 -9.24 2.61 -38.04
CA LYS A 144 -9.81 1.86 -36.91
C LYS A 144 -8.83 1.90 -35.74
N THR A 145 -8.70 3.05 -35.09
CA THR A 145 -8.30 3.07 -33.67
C THR A 145 -9.49 2.56 -32.86
N SER A 146 -9.58 1.23 -32.70
CA SER A 146 -10.41 0.63 -31.66
C SER A 146 -9.78 0.99 -30.32
N VAL A 147 -10.21 2.12 -29.75
CA VAL A 147 -9.97 2.41 -28.33
C VAL A 147 -10.62 1.25 -27.57
N GLU A 148 -9.82 0.44 -26.90
CA GLU A 148 -10.34 -0.73 -26.19
C GLU A 148 -11.28 -0.26 -25.08
N ASP A 149 -12.53 -0.69 -25.16
CA ASP A 149 -13.60 -0.25 -24.28
C ASP A 149 -13.45 -0.91 -22.90
N HIS A 150 -12.80 -0.18 -21.99
CA HIS A 150 -12.49 -0.60 -20.63
C HIS A 150 -13.48 -0.03 -19.62
N LEU A 151 -13.87 -0.85 -18.66
CA LEU A 151 -14.47 -0.39 -17.41
C LEU A 151 -13.35 0.11 -16.50
N VAL A 152 -13.39 1.36 -16.06
CA VAL A 152 -12.35 1.97 -15.21
C VAL A 152 -12.94 2.33 -13.86
N ALA A 153 -12.46 1.68 -12.79
CA ALA A 153 -12.90 1.88 -11.41
C ALA A 153 -11.82 2.57 -10.57
N PHE A 154 -12.22 3.51 -9.71
CA PHE A 154 -11.40 4.07 -8.64
C PHE A 154 -11.97 3.59 -7.30
N CYS A 155 -11.13 2.96 -6.48
CA CYS A 155 -11.51 2.31 -5.23
C CYS A 155 -10.74 2.93 -4.06
N SER A 156 -11.44 3.34 -3.00
CA SER A 156 -10.78 3.78 -1.76
C SER A 156 -11.61 3.47 -0.51
N GLY A 157 -10.93 3.05 0.54
CA GLY A 157 -11.45 2.91 1.89
C GLY A 157 -11.07 4.06 2.83
N SER A 158 -11.83 4.20 3.92
CA SER A 158 -11.45 5.03 5.08
C SER A 158 -12.04 4.45 6.38
N ALA A 159 -11.22 4.42 7.43
CA ALA A 159 -11.58 3.91 8.75
C ALA A 159 -11.16 4.90 9.85
N ILE A 160 -12.16 5.41 10.58
CA ILE A 160 -11.99 6.28 11.74
C ILE A 160 -11.69 5.42 12.95
N LEU A 161 -10.64 5.77 13.72
CA LEU A 161 -10.04 4.90 14.74
C LEU A 161 -9.60 3.53 14.18
N ASN A 162 -8.92 3.54 13.02
CA ASN A 162 -8.48 2.35 12.28
C ASN A 162 -7.90 1.22 13.19
N GLY A 163 -8.64 0.12 13.27
CA GLY A 163 -8.32 -1.10 14.01
C GLY A 163 -8.60 -1.07 15.52
N LEU A 164 -9.33 -0.07 16.03
CA LEU A 164 -9.65 0.11 17.45
C LEU A 164 -11.13 -0.17 17.74
N ARG A 165 -11.45 -0.46 19.01
CA ARG A 165 -12.84 -0.56 19.47
C ARG A 165 -13.55 0.79 19.30
N GLY A 166 -14.80 0.78 18.85
CA GLY A 166 -15.56 2.00 18.56
C GLY A 166 -15.13 2.71 17.27
N GLY A 167 -14.21 2.13 16.50
CA GLY A 167 -13.92 2.58 15.15
C GLY A 167 -15.05 2.27 14.17
N THR A 168 -15.13 3.06 13.12
CA THR A 168 -16.08 2.92 12.02
C THR A 168 -15.32 2.93 10.71
N ALA A 169 -15.83 2.22 9.71
CA ALA A 169 -15.18 2.18 8.41
C ALA A 169 -16.20 2.09 7.28
N ALA A 170 -15.86 2.75 6.18
CA ALA A 170 -16.62 2.76 4.96
C ALA A 170 -15.68 2.76 3.77
N TYR A 171 -16.24 2.45 2.60
CA TYR A 171 -15.51 2.41 1.35
C TYR A 171 -16.36 3.00 0.23
N ALA A 172 -15.71 3.41 -0.85
CA ALA A 172 -16.37 3.96 -2.01
C ALA A 172 -15.73 3.49 -3.33
N VAL A 173 -16.54 3.51 -4.39
CA VAL A 173 -16.19 3.10 -5.74
C VAL A 173 -16.77 4.09 -6.75
N SER A 174 -15.97 4.54 -7.70
CA SER A 174 -16.44 5.37 -8.82
C SER A 174 -15.99 4.80 -10.16
N PHE A 175 -16.90 4.80 -11.14
CA PHE A 175 -16.63 4.53 -12.54
C PHE A 175 -16.81 5.84 -13.35
N PRO A 176 -15.81 6.73 -13.41
CA PRO A 176 -15.98 8.09 -13.94
C PRO A 176 -16.20 8.18 -15.45
N LEU A 177 -16.12 7.06 -16.18
CA LEU A 177 -16.43 6.94 -17.61
C LEU A 177 -17.84 6.39 -17.87
N GLU A 178 -18.51 5.87 -16.84
CA GLU A 178 -19.80 5.21 -16.93
C GLU A 178 -20.91 6.11 -16.39
N ASN A 179 -22.14 5.95 -16.87
CA ASN A 179 -23.28 6.72 -16.38
C ASN A 179 -23.92 6.06 -15.14
N CYS A 180 -23.11 5.89 -14.08
CA CYS A 180 -23.57 5.38 -12.78
C CYS A 180 -23.11 6.31 -11.65
N PRO A 181 -23.87 6.40 -10.54
CA PRO A 181 -23.45 7.17 -9.37
C PRO A 181 -22.22 6.53 -8.71
N MET A 182 -21.47 7.33 -7.94
CA MET A 182 -20.48 6.79 -7.01
C MET A 182 -21.21 5.91 -5.98
N TYR A 183 -20.71 4.70 -5.78
CA TYR A 183 -21.17 3.81 -4.71
C TYR A 183 -20.36 4.09 -3.45
N SER A 184 -21.01 4.08 -2.28
CA SER A 184 -20.34 4.10 -0.99
C SER A 184 -21.14 3.29 0.02
N SER A 185 -20.45 2.53 0.89
CA SER A 185 -21.10 1.73 1.92
C SER A 185 -20.22 1.56 3.15
N GLU A 186 -20.88 1.34 4.29
CA GLU A 186 -20.27 1.00 5.58
C GLU A 186 -20.04 -0.53 5.65
N PHE A 187 -19.29 -0.99 6.65
CA PHE A 187 -19.22 -2.42 6.96
C PHE A 187 -19.04 -2.72 8.43
N GLU A 188 -19.62 -3.84 8.86
CA GLU A 188 -19.40 -4.42 10.17
C GLU A 188 -18.10 -5.24 10.24
N GLY A 189 -17.61 -5.44 11.47
CA GLY A 189 -16.38 -6.17 11.78
C GLY A 189 -15.21 -5.25 12.10
N ASN A 190 -13.98 -5.71 11.82
CA ASN A 190 -12.75 -4.98 12.15
C ASN A 190 -12.58 -3.74 11.24
N PRO A 191 -12.70 -2.49 11.75
CA PRO A 191 -12.75 -1.28 10.93
C PRO A 191 -11.33 -0.83 10.58
N THR A 192 -10.77 -1.33 9.47
CA THR A 192 -9.43 -0.95 9.00
C THR A 192 -9.45 -0.39 7.57
N ASN A 193 -8.53 0.54 7.28
CA ASN A 193 -8.37 1.08 5.92
C ASN A 193 -8.12 -0.05 4.91
N ASN A 194 -7.20 -0.97 5.23
CA ASN A 194 -6.85 -2.08 4.37
C ASN A 194 -8.06 -2.97 4.01
N ARG A 195 -8.95 -3.25 4.98
CA ARG A 195 -10.19 -4.00 4.72
C ARG A 195 -11.16 -3.20 3.86
N ALA A 196 -11.28 -1.90 4.13
CA ALA A 196 -12.12 -0.98 3.37
C ALA A 196 -11.68 -0.87 1.89
N ASP A 197 -10.38 -0.75 1.62
CA ASP A 197 -9.82 -0.74 0.27
C ASP A 197 -10.04 -2.08 -0.47
N CYS A 198 -9.90 -3.22 0.22
CA CYS A 198 -10.23 -4.53 -0.36
C CYS A 198 -11.73 -4.67 -0.68
N LEU A 199 -12.62 -4.21 0.21
CA LEU A 199 -14.07 -4.23 -0.01
C LEU A 199 -14.49 -3.29 -1.17
N ALA A 200 -13.86 -2.12 -1.31
CA ALA A 200 -14.06 -1.26 -2.48
C ALA A 200 -13.76 -2.00 -3.79
N ALA A 201 -12.64 -2.71 -3.84
CA ALA A 201 -12.26 -3.46 -5.03
C ALA A 201 -13.18 -4.65 -5.32
N GLN A 202 -13.70 -5.32 -4.28
CA GLN A 202 -14.74 -6.35 -4.46
C GLN A 202 -16.03 -5.75 -5.04
N GLN A 203 -16.49 -4.64 -4.47
CA GLN A 203 -17.69 -3.97 -4.93
C GLN A 203 -17.53 -3.42 -6.37
N ALA A 204 -16.33 -3.00 -6.76
CA ALA A 204 -16.04 -2.62 -8.14
C ALA A 204 -16.19 -3.78 -9.12
N ILE A 205 -15.78 -5.00 -8.74
CA ILE A 205 -15.99 -6.20 -9.57
C ILE A 205 -17.49 -6.49 -9.74
N GLU A 206 -18.27 -6.37 -8.66
CA GLU A 206 -19.73 -6.57 -8.69
C GLU A 206 -20.42 -5.53 -9.59
N ILE A 207 -20.11 -4.24 -9.42
CA ILE A 207 -20.64 -3.15 -10.28
C ILE A 207 -20.22 -3.34 -11.74
N ALA A 208 -18.98 -3.76 -12.00
CA ALA A 208 -18.52 -4.04 -13.36
C ALA A 208 -19.29 -5.18 -14.04
N ASP A 209 -19.69 -6.20 -13.28
CA ASP A 209 -20.53 -7.31 -13.75
C ASP A 209 -22.00 -6.91 -13.96
N GLU A 210 -22.51 -5.90 -13.26
CA GLU A 210 -23.81 -5.30 -13.56
C GLU A 210 -23.77 -4.42 -14.82
N LEU A 211 -22.71 -3.62 -14.98
CA LEU A 211 -22.50 -2.73 -16.13
C LEU A 211 -22.18 -3.49 -17.42
N ASP A 212 -21.45 -4.60 -17.34
CA ASP A 212 -21.23 -5.53 -18.45
C ASP A 212 -21.47 -6.99 -18.02
N PRO A 213 -22.72 -7.48 -18.09
CA PRO A 213 -23.07 -8.86 -17.77
C PRO A 213 -22.45 -9.91 -18.70
N LYS A 214 -21.87 -9.50 -19.84
CA LYS A 214 -21.13 -10.40 -20.75
C LYS A 214 -19.65 -10.52 -20.37
N ARG A 215 -19.15 -9.69 -19.45
CA ARG A 215 -17.74 -9.63 -19.01
C ARG A 215 -16.75 -9.52 -20.18
N SER A 216 -17.16 -8.78 -21.21
CA SER A 216 -16.43 -8.55 -22.46
C SER A 216 -15.48 -7.35 -22.41
N ARG A 217 -15.80 -6.34 -21.60
CA ARG A 217 -14.99 -5.14 -21.32
C ARG A 217 -14.00 -5.48 -20.20
N PRO A 218 -12.68 -5.34 -20.40
CA PRO A 218 -11.72 -5.51 -19.30
C PRO A 218 -11.96 -4.46 -18.21
N LEU A 219 -11.73 -4.85 -16.95
CA LEU A 219 -11.86 -3.97 -15.80
C LEU A 219 -10.49 -3.49 -15.32
N VAL A 220 -10.30 -2.18 -15.21
CA VAL A 220 -9.11 -1.58 -14.57
C VAL A 220 -9.50 -1.05 -13.20
N ILE A 221 -8.85 -1.56 -12.14
CA ILE A 221 -9.08 -1.14 -10.76
C ILE A 221 -7.89 -0.29 -10.30
N TYR A 222 -8.13 1.00 -10.08
CA TYR A 222 -7.17 1.92 -9.48
C TYR A 222 -7.38 2.00 -7.97
N SER A 223 -6.30 1.78 -7.20
CA SER A 223 -6.28 1.94 -5.74
C SER A 223 -4.95 2.52 -5.25
N ARG A 224 -4.98 3.20 -4.10
CA ARG A 224 -3.78 3.62 -3.34
C ARG A 224 -3.34 2.59 -2.30
N TYR A 225 -4.04 1.48 -2.09
CA TYR A 225 -3.60 0.43 -1.19
C TYR A 225 -2.60 -0.50 -1.89
N GLN A 226 -1.31 -0.25 -1.67
CA GLN A 226 -0.21 -1.03 -2.27
C GLN A 226 -0.31 -2.53 -1.97
N GLY A 227 -0.77 -2.91 -0.77
CA GLY A 227 -0.88 -4.32 -0.37
C GLY A 227 -1.87 -5.12 -1.21
N LEU A 228 -3.03 -4.52 -1.55
CA LEU A 228 -4.02 -5.08 -2.47
C LEU A 228 -3.44 -5.26 -3.88
N VAL A 229 -2.80 -4.22 -4.43
CA VAL A 229 -2.27 -4.28 -5.81
C VAL A 229 -1.12 -5.28 -5.91
N HIS A 230 -0.18 -5.28 -4.97
CA HIS A 230 0.94 -6.22 -4.97
C HIS A 230 0.50 -7.67 -4.69
N ALA A 231 -0.63 -7.87 -4.01
CA ALA A 231 -1.24 -9.20 -3.87
C ALA A 231 -1.76 -9.74 -5.21
N MET A 232 -2.36 -8.89 -6.04
CA MET A 232 -3.07 -9.29 -7.27
C MET A 232 -2.31 -9.08 -8.58
N ALA A 233 -1.27 -8.23 -8.61
CA ALA A 233 -0.47 -7.94 -9.79
C ALA A 233 1.05 -8.00 -9.52
N ASP A 234 1.78 -8.31 -10.58
CA ASP A 234 3.24 -8.32 -10.62
C ASP A 234 3.80 -6.92 -10.39
N HIS A 235 4.88 -6.81 -9.62
CA HIS A 235 5.44 -5.55 -9.16
C HIS A 235 6.95 -5.70 -8.92
N ASP A 236 7.74 -4.66 -9.19
CA ASP A 236 9.19 -4.64 -8.93
C ASP A 236 9.96 -5.87 -9.46
N GLY A 237 9.52 -6.44 -10.59
CA GLY A 237 10.08 -7.66 -11.18
C GLY A 237 9.76 -8.97 -10.43
N LYS A 238 8.76 -8.95 -9.55
CA LYS A 238 8.30 -10.10 -8.74
C LYS A 238 6.86 -10.46 -9.12
N PRO A 239 6.51 -11.76 -9.03
CA PRO A 239 5.13 -12.19 -9.22
C PRO A 239 4.24 -11.64 -8.10
N ARG A 240 2.95 -11.46 -8.41
CA ARG A 240 1.89 -11.16 -7.46
C ARG A 240 1.91 -12.09 -6.24
N TRP A 241 1.69 -11.57 -5.03
CA TRP A 241 1.91 -12.36 -3.80
C TRP A 241 0.93 -13.53 -3.65
N ILE A 242 -0.28 -13.41 -4.20
CA ILE A 242 -1.34 -14.43 -4.08
C ILE A 242 -0.92 -15.79 -4.65
N ASP A 243 -0.11 -15.81 -5.72
CA ASP A 243 0.40 -17.05 -6.32
C ASP A 243 1.37 -17.80 -5.40
N THR A 244 1.92 -17.13 -4.38
CA THR A 244 2.72 -17.75 -3.31
C THR A 244 1.83 -18.16 -2.13
N TRP A 245 0.83 -17.35 -1.81
CA TRP A 245 -0.11 -17.60 -0.72
C TRP A 245 -0.99 -18.83 -0.97
N GLU A 246 -1.52 -19.02 -2.17
CA GLU A 246 -2.27 -20.25 -2.52
C GLU A 246 -1.42 -21.52 -2.31
N LYS A 247 -0.12 -21.46 -2.61
CA LYS A 247 0.81 -22.60 -2.51
C LYS A 247 1.26 -22.89 -1.08
N ASN A 248 1.27 -21.88 -0.19
CA ASN A 248 1.77 -22.02 1.18
C ASN A 248 0.67 -22.14 2.26
N GLY A 249 -0.59 -22.25 1.83
CA GLY A 249 -1.75 -22.35 2.71
C GLY A 249 -2.13 -21.01 3.34
N TRP A 250 -2.14 -19.96 2.53
CA TRP A 250 -2.55 -18.59 2.87
C TRP A 250 -1.81 -17.97 4.05
N LYS A 251 -0.48 -17.99 3.97
CA LYS A 251 0.42 -17.46 5.01
C LYS A 251 1.38 -16.43 4.46
N THR A 252 1.56 -15.36 5.23
CA THR A 252 2.71 -14.47 5.15
C THR A 252 3.91 -15.10 5.89
N ALA A 253 5.06 -14.42 5.92
CA ALA A 253 6.23 -14.89 6.65
C ALA A 253 6.04 -15.01 8.19
N LYS A 254 4.99 -14.41 8.76
CA LYS A 254 4.75 -14.40 10.22
C LYS A 254 3.33 -14.80 10.62
N ASN A 255 2.32 -14.37 9.86
CA ASN A 255 0.90 -14.50 10.17
C ASN A 255 0.12 -15.14 9.00
N PRO A 256 -1.10 -15.65 9.21
CA PRO A 256 -2.06 -15.87 8.13
C PRO A 256 -2.26 -14.61 7.26
N VAL A 257 -2.67 -14.79 6.02
CA VAL A 257 -3.02 -13.67 5.12
C VAL A 257 -4.32 -13.03 5.62
N GLU A 258 -4.29 -11.72 5.88
CA GLU A 258 -5.50 -10.96 6.21
C GLU A 258 -6.39 -10.79 4.97
N HIS A 259 -7.71 -10.83 5.15
CA HIS A 259 -8.70 -10.66 4.07
C HIS A 259 -8.64 -11.77 2.99
N GLN A 260 -8.16 -12.97 3.35
CA GLN A 260 -8.10 -14.14 2.46
C GLN A 260 -9.42 -14.36 1.71
N GLU A 261 -10.56 -14.21 2.39
CA GLU A 261 -11.90 -14.41 1.83
C GLU A 261 -12.20 -13.47 0.65
N ILE A 262 -11.63 -12.26 0.66
CA ILE A 262 -11.79 -11.26 -0.40
C ILE A 262 -10.83 -11.59 -1.56
N TYR A 263 -9.59 -11.98 -1.26
CA TYR A 263 -8.63 -12.42 -2.28
C TYR A 263 -9.07 -13.69 -3.03
N GLU A 264 -9.72 -14.64 -2.34
CA GLU A 264 -10.36 -15.81 -2.96
C GLU A 264 -11.51 -15.40 -3.90
N ALA A 265 -12.27 -14.36 -3.55
CA ALA A 265 -13.30 -13.79 -4.43
C ALA A 265 -12.69 -13.13 -5.68
N PHE A 266 -11.55 -12.44 -5.56
CA PHE A 266 -10.83 -11.87 -6.72
C PHE A 266 -10.34 -12.96 -7.68
N LEU A 267 -9.70 -14.01 -7.18
CA LEU A 267 -9.27 -15.16 -8.00
C LEU A 267 -10.45 -15.86 -8.69
N LYS A 268 -11.65 -15.83 -8.09
CA LYS A 268 -12.87 -16.34 -8.71
C LYS A 268 -13.36 -15.42 -9.83
N ALA A 269 -13.24 -14.10 -9.66
CA ALA A 269 -13.62 -13.12 -10.68
C ALA A 269 -12.69 -13.14 -11.90
N GLU A 270 -11.37 -13.24 -11.69
CA GLU A 270 -10.36 -13.33 -12.76
C GLU A 270 -10.55 -14.52 -13.70
N LYS A 271 -11.23 -15.60 -13.26
CA LYS A 271 -11.61 -16.74 -14.11
C LYS A 271 -12.71 -16.43 -15.13
N HIS A 272 -13.39 -15.29 -14.99
CA HIS A 272 -14.58 -14.92 -15.76
C HIS A 272 -14.53 -13.52 -16.36
N ARG A 273 -13.58 -12.67 -15.94
CA ARG A 273 -13.36 -11.30 -16.40
C ARG A 273 -11.86 -11.01 -16.37
N THR A 274 -11.35 -10.32 -17.40
CA THR A 274 -10.00 -9.74 -17.37
C THR A 274 -9.99 -8.54 -16.42
N ILE A 275 -9.17 -8.59 -15.38
CA ILE A 275 -9.01 -7.51 -14.39
C ILE A 275 -7.55 -7.05 -14.40
N SER A 276 -7.32 -5.74 -14.43
CA SER A 276 -6.01 -5.09 -14.29
C SER A 276 -5.97 -4.31 -12.99
N TRP A 277 -5.01 -4.61 -12.12
CA TRP A 277 -4.85 -4.00 -10.81
C TRP A 277 -3.76 -2.92 -10.88
N CYS A 278 -4.13 -1.67 -10.66
CA CYS A 278 -3.25 -0.52 -10.86
C CYS A 278 -3.03 0.25 -9.56
N PHE A 279 -1.79 0.25 -9.08
CA PHE A 279 -1.39 1.12 -7.98
C PHE A 279 -1.21 2.53 -8.50
N LEU A 280 -2.01 3.45 -7.97
CA LEU A 280 -1.83 4.87 -8.21
C LEU A 280 -0.57 5.37 -7.50
N ASP A 281 0.42 5.95 -8.19
CA ASP A 281 1.63 6.53 -7.61
C ASP A 281 1.61 8.07 -7.76
N LYS A 282 1.48 8.78 -6.63
CA LYS A 282 1.46 10.26 -6.56
C LYS A 282 2.65 10.95 -7.24
N LYS A 283 3.80 10.28 -7.39
CA LYS A 283 5.00 10.84 -8.06
C LYS A 283 5.05 10.57 -9.56
N LYS A 284 4.42 9.49 -10.04
CA LYS A 284 4.56 9.01 -11.42
C LYS A 284 3.31 9.24 -12.27
N ASP A 285 2.13 9.15 -11.65
CA ASP A 285 0.87 9.21 -12.37
C ASP A 285 0.34 10.63 -12.56
N PRO A 286 -0.47 10.87 -13.61
CA PRO A 286 -1.12 12.16 -13.81
C PRO A 286 -1.94 12.60 -12.60
N ALA A 287 -1.81 13.88 -12.23
CA ALA A 287 -2.54 14.50 -11.11
C ALA A 287 -4.06 14.26 -11.20
N ARG A 288 -4.63 14.18 -12.41
CA ARG A 288 -6.05 13.90 -12.61
C ARG A 288 -6.51 12.54 -12.08
N LEU A 289 -5.65 11.52 -12.11
CA LEU A 289 -5.97 10.20 -11.50
C LEU A 289 -5.97 10.31 -9.97
N MET A 290 -5.06 11.11 -9.39
CA MET A 290 -5.06 11.39 -7.95
C MET A 290 -6.32 12.15 -7.51
N GLU A 291 -6.77 13.14 -8.30
CA GLU A 291 -8.01 13.89 -8.04
C GLU A 291 -9.25 12.98 -8.00
N LEU A 292 -9.37 12.08 -9.00
CA LEU A 292 -10.48 11.11 -9.07
C LEU A 292 -10.46 10.16 -7.85
N HIS A 293 -9.29 9.62 -7.50
CA HIS A 293 -9.15 8.81 -6.28
C HIS A 293 -9.46 9.61 -5.01
N LEU A 294 -9.04 10.86 -4.92
CA LEU A 294 -9.30 11.72 -3.75
C LEU A 294 -10.80 11.99 -3.57
N GLN A 295 -11.56 12.14 -4.66
CA GLN A 295 -13.02 12.26 -4.58
C GLN A 295 -13.67 11.00 -3.98
N VAL A 296 -13.22 9.81 -4.39
CA VAL A 296 -13.69 8.53 -3.83
C VAL A 296 -13.31 8.40 -2.36
N HIS A 297 -12.07 8.72 -2.00
CA HIS A 297 -11.60 8.68 -0.62
C HIS A 297 -12.38 9.62 0.31
N ASN A 298 -12.67 10.84 -0.15
CA ASN A 298 -13.43 11.82 0.62
C ASN A 298 -14.87 11.36 0.90
N GLU A 299 -15.52 10.66 -0.03
CA GLU A 299 -16.86 10.11 0.20
C GLU A 299 -16.83 8.94 1.20
N ALA A 300 -15.83 8.04 1.09
CA ALA A 300 -15.62 6.98 2.07
C ALA A 300 -15.36 7.53 3.49
N GLU A 301 -14.50 8.56 3.63
CA GLU A 301 -14.24 9.18 4.92
C GLU A 301 -15.47 9.90 5.48
N LYS A 302 -16.18 10.66 4.64
CA LYS A 302 -17.43 11.34 5.01
C LYS A 302 -18.46 10.37 5.56
N LEU A 303 -18.64 9.22 4.91
CA LEU A 303 -19.54 8.17 5.38
C LEU A 303 -19.08 7.59 6.72
N ALA A 304 -17.82 7.15 6.84
CA ALA A 304 -17.28 6.59 8.09
C ALA A 304 -17.39 7.55 9.30
N ARG A 305 -17.19 8.87 9.08
CA ARG A 305 -17.38 9.90 10.11
C ARG A 305 -18.86 10.10 10.49
N ALA A 306 -19.77 10.00 9.52
CA ALA A 306 -21.21 10.08 9.77
C ALA A 306 -21.69 8.90 10.63
N THR A 307 -21.26 7.67 10.32
CA THR A 307 -21.53 6.47 11.12
C THR A 307 -21.18 6.67 12.59
N ARG A 308 -19.98 7.16 12.87
CA ARG A 308 -19.48 7.39 14.24
C ARG A 308 -20.25 8.47 14.98
N SER A 309 -20.85 9.42 14.26
CA SER A 309 -21.66 10.49 14.86
C SER A 309 -23.08 10.02 15.23
N ALA A 310 -23.47 8.81 14.82
CA ALA A 310 -24.78 8.20 15.07
C ALA A 310 -24.73 7.01 16.04
N ALA A 311 -23.54 6.61 16.50
CA ALA A 311 -23.27 5.48 17.39
C ALA A 311 -22.96 5.94 18.83
#